data_AF-A0A9P7E281-F1
#
_entry.id   AF-A0A9P7E281-F1
#
_cell.length_a   1.000
_cell.length_b   1.000
_cell.length_c   1.000
_cell.angle_alpha   90.00
_cell.angle_beta   90.00
_cell.angle_gamma   90.00
#
_symmetry.space_group_name_H-M   'P 1'
#
loop_
_entity.id
_entity.type
_entity.pdbx_description
1 polymer ?
#
loop_
_entity_poly.entity_id
_entity_poly.type
_entity_poly.pdbx_seq_one_letter_code
_entity_poly.pdbx_strand_id
1 'polypeptide(L)'
;MDRLHSDPGLLVCPDFTNECYCASCVPFISATITKEQAAESLCLVWVATNDDLCIQWCHQLAEETCISAKQAQAAAAAEATHLHQVHQLEEEMAKADKQKKNRFKHTNILMCPCPDTNEEEAFVSDFVLQKIDKGHFIEFYYWTNIGLEEALFSYSTRDDEGLIPSEQDGATVWISAVASKPSKQVVPDRFLSPVDFAQAVPRVVAALKEHDWPNQWVLMLARFWVAIMTHQYWNSNDQIAQQALMIYQEEQQRAWHNAVVLGNGAWDLSIISNTVLGRLFDHVLCES
;
A
#
# COMPACT_ATOMS: atom_id res chain seq x y z
N MET A 1 35.17 -57.57 -2.76
CA MET A 1 34.11 -58.58 -2.73
C MET A 1 33.29 -58.37 -3.99
N ASP A 2 33.29 -59.33 -4.91
CA ASP A 2 32.50 -59.22 -6.12
C ASP A 2 31.01 -59.34 -5.80
N ARG A 3 30.17 -58.56 -6.49
CA ARG A 3 28.71 -58.57 -6.27
C ARG A 3 28.13 -59.88 -6.80
N LEU A 4 27.24 -60.50 -6.03
CA LEU A 4 26.53 -61.68 -6.48
C LEU A 4 25.31 -61.21 -7.28
N HIS A 5 25.06 -61.86 -8.42
CA HIS A 5 23.97 -61.50 -9.33
C HIS A 5 22.83 -62.52 -9.32
N SER A 6 22.95 -63.58 -8.52
CA SER A 6 21.97 -64.66 -8.40
C SER A 6 22.05 -65.25 -7.01
N ASP A 7 20.90 -65.70 -6.49
CA ASP A 7 20.77 -66.28 -5.16
C ASP A 7 21.49 -67.65 -5.09
N PRO A 8 22.58 -67.78 -4.32
CA PRO A 8 23.29 -69.05 -4.14
C PRO A 8 22.45 -70.11 -3.42
N GLY A 9 21.43 -69.72 -2.65
CA GLY A 9 20.50 -70.63 -1.98
C GLY A 9 19.61 -71.42 -2.94
N LEU A 10 19.55 -71.01 -4.21
CA LEU A 10 18.85 -71.73 -5.27
C LEU A 10 19.73 -72.78 -5.97
N LEU A 11 21.03 -72.80 -5.69
CA LEU A 11 21.95 -73.77 -6.29
C LEU A 11 21.82 -75.11 -5.58
N VAL A 12 21.84 -76.19 -6.37
CA VAL A 12 21.82 -77.56 -5.87
C VAL A 12 23.23 -78.13 -5.99
N CYS A 13 23.71 -78.81 -4.95
CA CYS A 13 25.01 -79.47 -4.95
C CYS A 13 25.08 -80.47 -6.12
N PRO A 14 26.06 -80.35 -7.03
CA PRO A 14 26.23 -81.30 -8.10
C PRO A 14 26.50 -82.71 -7.56
N ASP A 15 25.92 -83.71 -8.19
CA ASP A 15 26.23 -85.10 -7.87
C ASP A 15 27.61 -85.48 -8.43
N PHE A 16 28.65 -85.33 -7.60
CA PHE A 16 30.04 -85.64 -7.95
C PHE A 16 30.32 -87.14 -8.13
N THR A 17 29.32 -88.01 -7.87
CA THR A 17 29.42 -89.44 -8.17
C THR A 17 29.10 -89.76 -9.64
N ASN A 18 28.43 -88.84 -10.34
CA ASN A 18 28.06 -88.96 -11.75
C ASN A 18 29.31 -88.95 -12.66
N GLU A 19 29.26 -89.73 -13.75
CA GLU A 19 30.36 -89.87 -14.70
C GLU A 19 30.84 -88.54 -15.29
N CYS A 20 29.93 -87.57 -15.48
CA CYS A 20 30.23 -86.24 -16.00
C CYS A 20 31.23 -85.44 -15.13
N TYR A 21 31.36 -85.77 -13.84
CA TYR A 21 32.28 -85.10 -12.90
C TYR A 21 33.52 -85.92 -12.57
N CYS A 22 33.73 -87.08 -13.23
CA CYS A 22 34.90 -87.92 -13.00
C CYS A 22 36.21 -87.13 -13.10
N ALA A 23 36.33 -86.25 -14.11
CA ALA A 23 37.52 -85.43 -14.33
C ALA A 23 37.84 -84.50 -13.14
N SER A 24 36.81 -84.02 -12.42
CA SER A 24 36.97 -83.17 -11.24
C SER A 24 37.40 -83.95 -10.00
N CYS A 25 37.11 -85.26 -9.94
CA CYS A 25 37.48 -86.14 -8.83
C CYS A 25 38.91 -86.70 -8.98
N VAL A 26 39.44 -86.83 -10.21
CA VAL A 26 40.79 -87.39 -10.49
C VAL A 26 41.92 -86.80 -9.62
N PRO A 27 42.01 -85.47 -9.41
CA PRO A 27 43.09 -84.88 -8.62
C PRO A 27 43.09 -85.26 -7.14
N PHE A 28 41.98 -85.78 -6.63
CA PHE A 28 41.78 -86.14 -5.22
C PHE A 28 41.89 -87.64 -4.95
N ILE A 29 41.96 -88.46 -6.01
CA ILE A 29 42.10 -89.91 -5.91
C ILE A 29 43.57 -90.26 -5.66
N SER A 30 43.84 -91.07 -4.65
CA SER A 30 45.18 -91.56 -4.31
C SER A 30 45.11 -93.02 -3.85
N ALA A 31 46.26 -93.65 -3.58
CA ALA A 31 46.29 -95.04 -3.10
C ALA A 31 45.48 -95.28 -1.81
N THR A 32 45.10 -94.22 -1.09
CA THR A 32 44.35 -94.25 0.18
C THR A 32 42.99 -93.55 0.13
N ILE A 33 42.61 -92.92 -0.98
CA ILE A 33 41.35 -92.16 -1.12
C ILE A 33 40.57 -92.69 -2.32
N THR A 34 39.37 -93.23 -2.06
CA THR A 34 38.49 -93.76 -3.11
C THR A 34 37.75 -92.63 -3.85
N LYS A 35 37.17 -92.95 -5.01
CA LYS A 35 36.39 -92.01 -5.81
C LYS A 35 35.21 -91.43 -5.01
N GLU A 36 34.58 -92.23 -4.16
CA GLU A 36 33.47 -91.83 -3.30
C GLU A 36 33.92 -90.83 -2.25
N GLN A 37 35.09 -91.03 -1.64
CA GLN A 37 35.67 -90.10 -0.65
C GLN A 37 36.12 -88.78 -1.29
N ALA A 38 36.61 -88.82 -2.54
CA ALA A 38 36.90 -87.64 -3.33
C ALA A 38 35.62 -86.84 -3.65
N ALA A 39 34.54 -87.53 -4.05
CA ALA A 39 33.23 -86.90 -4.29
C ALA A 39 32.64 -86.29 -3.01
N GLU A 40 32.76 -86.96 -1.87
CA GLU A 40 32.33 -86.44 -0.56
C GLU A 40 33.12 -85.17 -0.16
N SER A 41 34.44 -85.17 -0.39
CA SER A 41 35.29 -83.99 -0.13
C SER A 41 34.89 -82.81 -1.01
N LEU A 42 34.56 -83.04 -2.29
CA LEU A 42 34.06 -82.01 -3.21
C LEU A 42 32.67 -81.50 -2.81
N CYS A 43 31.77 -82.38 -2.35
CA CYS A 43 30.49 -81.97 -1.76
C CYS A 43 30.69 -81.05 -0.55
N LEU A 44 31.59 -81.42 0.38
CA LEU A 44 31.85 -80.62 1.58
C LEU A 44 32.42 -79.23 1.23
N VAL A 45 33.37 -79.17 0.30
CA VAL A 45 33.93 -77.89 -0.18
C VAL A 45 32.87 -77.05 -0.88
N TRP A 46 32.01 -77.69 -1.69
CA TRP A 46 30.90 -77.00 -2.36
C TRP A 46 29.91 -76.41 -1.35
N VAL A 47 29.51 -77.18 -0.34
CA VAL A 47 28.58 -76.72 0.72
C VAL A 47 29.19 -75.54 1.47
N ALA A 48 30.43 -75.65 1.94
CA ALA A 48 31.10 -74.55 2.66
C ALA A 48 31.21 -73.29 1.79
N THR A 49 31.53 -73.44 0.51
CA THR A 49 31.60 -72.31 -0.43
C THR A 49 30.22 -71.71 -0.69
N ASN A 50 29.18 -72.54 -0.84
CA ASN A 50 27.82 -72.08 -1.06
C ASN A 50 27.24 -71.38 0.18
N ASP A 51 27.57 -71.85 1.38
CA ASP A 51 27.19 -71.21 2.64
C ASP A 51 27.81 -69.81 2.77
N ASP A 52 29.10 -69.65 2.47
CA ASP A 52 29.77 -68.34 2.43
C ASP A 52 29.12 -67.40 1.42
N LEU A 53 28.75 -67.91 0.24
CA LEU A 53 28.04 -67.14 -0.78
C LEU A 53 26.62 -66.76 -0.32
N CYS A 54 25.89 -67.65 0.36
CA CYS A 54 24.58 -67.36 0.95
C CYS A 54 24.67 -66.26 2.02
N ILE A 55 25.72 -66.27 2.86
CA ILE A 55 25.98 -65.21 3.85
C ILE A 55 26.26 -63.88 3.14
N GLN A 56 27.10 -63.89 2.10
CA GLN A 56 27.40 -62.70 1.30
C GLN A 56 26.15 -62.14 0.62
N TRP A 57 25.28 -63.00 0.09
CA TRP A 57 24.00 -62.62 -0.51
C TRP A 57 23.04 -61.99 0.51
N CYS A 58 22.90 -62.62 1.69
CA CYS A 58 22.12 -62.06 2.79
C CYS A 58 22.60 -60.66 3.19
N HIS A 59 23.93 -60.47 3.25
CA HIS A 59 24.53 -59.16 3.54
C HIS A 59 24.21 -58.13 2.46
N GLN A 60 24.27 -58.50 1.18
CA GLN A 60 23.93 -57.61 0.06
C GLN A 60 22.46 -57.16 0.12
N LEU A 61 21.52 -58.09 0.37
CA LEU A 61 20.10 -57.75 0.51
C LEU A 61 19.85 -56.84 1.72
N ALA A 62 20.52 -57.09 2.85
CA ALA A 62 20.41 -56.24 4.04
C ALA A 62 20.95 -54.82 3.78
N GLU A 63 22.05 -54.70 3.02
CA GLU A 63 22.63 -53.40 2.65
C GLU A 63 21.73 -52.64 1.67
N GLU A 64 21.21 -53.30 0.64
CA GLU A 64 20.29 -52.71 -0.35
C GLU A 64 18.99 -52.23 0.31
N THR A 65 18.41 -53.02 1.22
CA THR A 65 17.23 -52.62 1.97
C THR A 65 17.51 -51.45 2.90
N CYS A 66 18.68 -51.41 3.56
CA CYS A 66 19.09 -50.28 4.40
C CYS A 66 19.26 -49.00 3.57
N ILE A 67 19.90 -49.08 2.40
CA ILE A 67 20.11 -47.94 1.50
C ILE A 67 18.76 -47.42 1.00
N SER A 68 17.88 -48.31 0.53
CA SER A 68 16.53 -47.96 0.06
C SER A 68 15.70 -47.29 1.15
N ALA A 69 15.74 -47.82 2.39
CA ALA A 69 15.03 -47.23 3.53
C ALA A 69 15.56 -45.82 3.86
N LYS A 70 16.89 -45.62 3.85
CA LYS A 70 17.51 -44.30 4.06
C LYS A 70 17.12 -43.30 2.97
N GLN A 71 17.09 -43.74 1.71
CA GLN A 71 16.68 -42.90 0.57
C GLN A 71 15.21 -42.51 0.67
N ALA A 72 14.33 -43.46 1.01
CA ALA A 72 12.91 -43.19 1.22
C ALA A 72 12.68 -42.20 2.38
N GLN A 73 13.42 -42.36 3.49
CA GLN A 73 13.34 -41.44 4.63
C GLN A 73 13.84 -40.02 4.27
N ALA A 74 14.95 -39.92 3.52
CA ALA A 74 15.46 -38.64 3.06
C ALA A 74 14.48 -37.94 2.08
N ALA A 75 13.86 -38.69 1.18
CA ALA A 75 12.85 -38.17 0.26
C ALA A 75 11.61 -37.66 1.02
N ALA A 76 11.09 -38.43 1.97
CA ALA A 76 9.95 -38.03 2.80
C ALA A 76 10.25 -36.78 3.65
N ALA A 77 11.47 -36.68 4.21
CA ALA A 77 11.89 -35.50 4.96
C ALA A 77 12.03 -34.25 4.05
N ALA A 78 12.54 -34.41 2.83
CA ALA A 78 12.62 -33.33 1.85
C ALA A 78 11.22 -32.85 1.42
N GLU A 79 10.29 -33.77 1.17
CA GLU A 79 8.91 -33.45 0.83
C GLU A 79 8.19 -32.73 1.98
N ALA A 80 8.33 -33.20 3.22
CA ALA A 80 7.77 -32.54 4.39
C ALA A 80 8.31 -31.11 4.57
N THR A 81 9.62 -30.91 4.33
CA THR A 81 10.26 -29.59 4.40
C THR A 81 9.71 -28.67 3.31
N HIS A 82 9.56 -29.18 2.08
CA HIS A 82 9.00 -28.42 0.97
C HIS A 82 7.55 -28.01 1.22
N LEU A 83 6.69 -28.93 1.69
CA LEU A 83 5.30 -28.62 2.04
C LEU A 83 5.21 -27.59 3.16
N HIS A 84 6.09 -27.66 4.15
CA HIS A 84 6.14 -26.67 5.23
C HIS A 84 6.52 -25.28 4.71
N GLN A 85 7.51 -25.18 3.82
CA GLN A 85 7.90 -23.91 3.19
C GLN A 85 6.78 -23.31 2.34
N VAL A 86 6.09 -24.13 1.55
CA VAL A 86 4.93 -23.68 0.75
C VAL A 86 3.83 -23.12 1.65
N HIS A 87 3.48 -23.85 2.73
CA HIS A 87 2.45 -23.38 3.68
C HIS A 87 2.84 -22.08 4.38
N GLN A 88 4.13 -21.92 4.76
CA GLN A 88 4.62 -20.66 5.32
C GLN A 88 4.48 -19.50 4.32
N LEU A 89 4.87 -19.71 3.07
CA LEU A 89 4.75 -18.69 2.02
C LEU A 89 3.28 -18.33 1.75
N GLU A 90 2.36 -19.31 1.71
CA GLU A 90 0.93 -19.08 1.56
C GLU A 90 0.35 -18.28 2.74
N GLU A 91 0.73 -18.61 3.96
CA GLU A 91 0.33 -17.83 5.14
C GLU A 91 0.87 -16.40 5.11
N GLU A 92 2.12 -16.20 4.72
CA GLU A 92 2.73 -14.87 4.58
C GLU A 92 2.05 -14.06 3.49
N MET A 93 1.77 -14.66 2.34
CA MET A 93 0.98 -14.02 1.27
C MET A 93 -0.43 -13.66 1.76
N ALA A 94 -1.11 -14.54 2.50
CA ALA A 94 -2.42 -14.27 3.06
C ALA A 94 -2.39 -13.17 4.12
N LYS A 95 -1.35 -13.12 4.96
CA LYS A 95 -1.14 -12.03 5.94
C LYS A 95 -0.85 -10.71 5.23
N ALA A 96 0.00 -10.71 4.20
CA ALA A 96 0.31 -9.54 3.40
C ALA A 96 -0.92 -9.02 2.63
N ASP A 97 -1.75 -9.90 2.07
CA ASP A 97 -3.00 -9.53 1.41
C ASP A 97 -4.02 -8.95 2.41
N LYS A 98 -4.16 -9.54 3.60
CA LYS A 98 -4.97 -8.98 4.69
C LYS A 98 -4.46 -7.60 5.16
N GLN A 99 -3.14 -7.41 5.24
CA GLN A 99 -2.53 -6.13 5.57
C GLN A 99 -2.76 -5.09 4.47
N LYS A 100 -2.66 -5.47 3.19
CA LYS A 100 -2.98 -4.59 2.05
C LYS A 100 -4.44 -4.16 2.04
N LYS A 101 -5.37 -5.11 2.26
CA LYS A 101 -6.81 -4.82 2.34
C LYS A 101 -7.18 -3.94 3.52
N ASN A 102 -6.50 -4.09 4.65
CA ASN A 102 -6.72 -3.31 5.86
C ASN A 102 -5.56 -2.35 6.15
N ARG A 103 -5.08 -1.64 5.12
CA ARG A 103 -3.89 -0.77 5.23
C ARG A 103 -4.00 0.21 6.40
N PHE A 104 -5.17 0.82 6.59
CA PHE A 104 -5.44 1.75 7.69
C PHE A 104 -5.26 1.15 9.10
N LYS A 105 -5.60 -0.13 9.31
CA LYS A 105 -5.43 -0.81 10.61
C LYS A 105 -3.99 -1.22 10.89
N HIS A 106 -3.17 -1.30 9.84
CA HIS A 106 -1.79 -1.76 9.91
C HIS A 106 -0.79 -0.64 9.57
N THR A 107 -1.25 0.61 9.45
CA THR A 107 -0.38 1.78 9.35
C THR A 107 0.46 1.85 10.61
N ASN A 108 1.78 1.93 10.45
CA ASN A 108 2.69 2.06 11.56
C ASN A 108 2.45 3.42 12.22
N ILE A 109 1.87 3.40 13.44
CA ILE A 109 1.64 4.60 14.22
C ILE A 109 3.00 5.01 14.77
N LEU A 110 3.54 6.13 14.30
CA LEU A 110 4.72 6.73 14.89
C LEU A 110 4.40 7.01 16.36
N MET A 111 5.15 6.39 17.28
CA MET A 111 5.03 6.62 18.73
C MET A 111 5.65 7.97 19.13
N CYS A 112 5.22 9.04 18.46
CA CYS A 112 5.50 10.40 18.88
C CYS A 112 4.45 10.83 19.92
N PRO A 113 4.78 11.81 20.79
CA PRO A 113 3.75 12.50 21.55
C PRO A 113 2.65 12.97 20.61
N CYS A 114 1.40 13.01 21.10
CA CYS A 114 0.36 13.77 20.41
C CYS A 114 0.94 15.15 20.10
N PRO A 115 0.90 15.64 18.85
CA PRO A 115 1.33 16.99 18.56
C PRO A 115 0.66 17.93 19.57
N ASP A 116 1.45 18.78 20.26
CA ASP A 116 0.98 19.80 21.20
C ASP A 116 0.22 20.95 20.48
N THR A 117 -0.28 20.69 19.27
CA THR A 117 -1.12 21.61 18.53
C THR A 117 -2.49 21.65 19.20
N ASN A 118 -2.61 22.59 20.15
CA ASN A 118 -3.88 23.30 20.40
C ASN A 118 -4.41 24.02 19.15
N GLU A 119 -3.67 23.98 18.04
CA GLU A 119 -4.14 24.31 16.71
C GLU A 119 -4.95 23.10 16.21
N GLU A 120 -6.26 23.09 16.50
CA GLU A 120 -7.20 22.39 15.62
C GLU A 120 -6.92 22.92 14.22
N GLU A 121 -6.18 22.14 13.43
CA GLU A 121 -5.85 22.47 12.06
C GLU A 121 -7.19 22.72 11.35
N ALA A 122 -7.40 23.96 10.92
CA ALA A 122 -8.70 24.42 10.45
C ALA A 122 -9.13 23.53 9.28
N PHE A 123 -10.16 22.70 9.50
CA PHE A 123 -10.59 21.72 8.51
C PHE A 123 -11.33 22.42 7.37
N VAL A 124 -10.60 22.78 6.31
CA VAL A 124 -11.17 23.34 5.09
C VAL A 124 -11.51 22.19 4.14
N SER A 125 -12.67 22.26 3.48
CA SER A 125 -13.11 21.20 2.56
C SER A 125 -12.18 21.03 1.35
N ASP A 126 -11.98 19.80 0.89
CA ASP A 126 -11.17 19.47 -0.31
C ASP A 126 -11.58 20.29 -1.56
N PHE A 127 -12.89 20.53 -1.75
CA PHE A 127 -13.43 21.37 -2.83
C PHE A 127 -12.79 22.76 -2.89
N VAL A 128 -12.61 23.37 -1.71
CA VAL A 128 -12.07 24.72 -1.56
C VAL A 128 -10.59 24.72 -1.86
N LEU A 129 -9.84 23.75 -1.32
CA LEU A 129 -8.41 23.60 -1.59
C LEU A 129 -8.15 23.41 -3.10
N GLN A 130 -8.96 22.59 -3.78
CA GLN A 130 -8.87 22.43 -5.24
C GLN A 130 -9.16 23.71 -6.02
N LYS A 131 -10.05 24.57 -5.52
CA LYS A 131 -10.26 25.88 -6.14
C LYS A 131 -9.06 26.81 -5.91
N ILE A 132 -8.41 26.74 -4.75
CA ILE A 132 -7.19 27.51 -4.46
C ILE A 132 -6.09 27.09 -5.45
N ASP A 133 -5.86 25.78 -5.60
CA ASP A 133 -4.86 25.25 -6.52
C ASP A 133 -5.09 25.73 -7.97
N LYS A 134 -6.36 25.88 -8.36
CA LYS A 134 -6.75 26.33 -9.71
C LYS A 134 -6.76 27.85 -9.89
N GLY A 135 -6.43 28.63 -8.87
CA GLY A 135 -6.47 30.09 -8.97
C GLY A 135 -7.88 30.69 -9.01
N HIS A 136 -8.92 29.90 -8.69
CA HIS A 136 -10.31 30.32 -8.84
C HIS A 136 -10.77 31.22 -7.70
N PHE A 137 -11.81 32.02 -7.96
CA PHE A 137 -12.50 32.76 -6.91
C PHE A 137 -13.20 31.79 -5.94
N ILE A 138 -13.07 32.08 -4.64
CA ILE A 138 -13.68 31.33 -3.55
C ILE A 138 -14.24 32.32 -2.54
N GLU A 139 -15.44 32.01 -2.07
CA GLU A 139 -16.12 32.74 -1.01
C GLU A 139 -15.39 32.60 0.34
N PHE A 140 -15.31 33.70 1.09
CA PHE A 140 -14.70 33.75 2.41
C PHE A 140 -15.44 32.91 3.45
N TYR A 141 -16.72 32.60 3.20
CA TYR A 141 -17.55 31.75 4.04
C TYR A 141 -16.85 30.47 4.50
N TYR A 142 -16.10 29.81 3.61
CA TYR A 142 -15.41 28.55 3.91
C TYR A 142 -14.32 28.66 4.98
N TRP A 143 -13.84 29.87 5.27
CA TRP A 143 -12.86 30.13 6.32
C TRP A 143 -13.45 30.80 7.56
N THR A 144 -14.76 30.99 7.60
CA THR A 144 -15.47 31.40 8.82
C THR A 144 -15.57 30.23 9.79
N ASN A 145 -15.78 30.49 11.09
CA ASN A 145 -15.95 29.39 12.06
C ASN A 145 -17.13 28.48 11.67
N ILE A 146 -18.23 29.07 11.19
CA ILE A 146 -19.41 28.33 10.73
C ILE A 146 -19.05 27.43 9.54
N GLY A 147 -18.32 27.96 8.55
CA GLY A 147 -17.91 27.19 7.37
C GLY A 147 -16.95 26.05 7.71
N LEU A 148 -16.03 26.26 8.66
CA LEU A 148 -15.09 25.24 9.14
C LEU A 148 -15.81 24.15 9.95
N GLU A 149 -16.73 24.52 10.84
CA GLU A 149 -17.57 23.56 11.58
C GLU A 149 -18.42 22.72 10.63
N GLU A 150 -19.02 23.33 9.60
CA GLU A 150 -19.78 22.60 8.58
C GLU A 150 -18.90 21.63 7.79
N ALA A 151 -17.69 22.04 7.41
CA ALA A 151 -16.74 21.19 6.73
C ALA A 151 -16.30 20.00 7.61
N LEU A 152 -16.00 20.25 8.89
CA LEU A 152 -15.63 19.22 9.86
C LEU A 152 -16.79 18.23 10.11
N PHE A 153 -18.01 18.74 10.25
CA PHE A 153 -19.21 17.91 10.42
C PHE A 153 -19.46 17.05 9.17
N SER A 154 -19.35 17.64 7.98
CA SER A 154 -19.52 16.94 6.71
C SER A 154 -18.46 15.85 6.52
N TYR A 155 -17.24 16.08 6.98
CA TYR A 155 -16.17 15.08 6.97
C TYR A 155 -16.44 13.93 7.94
N SER A 156 -16.85 14.25 9.17
CA SER A 156 -17.09 13.27 10.24
C SER A 156 -18.29 12.36 9.97
N THR A 157 -19.24 12.83 9.17
CA THR A 157 -20.47 12.10 8.81
C THR A 157 -20.41 11.44 7.43
N ARG A 158 -19.23 11.40 6.78
CA ARG A 158 -19.02 10.71 5.49
C ARG A 158 -19.31 9.21 5.61
N ASP A 159 -20.50 8.81 5.17
CA ASP A 159 -20.87 7.44 4.80
C ASP A 159 -21.22 7.42 3.29
N ASP A 160 -20.34 7.98 2.45
CA ASP A 160 -20.55 8.03 0.99
C ASP A 160 -19.48 7.19 0.26
N GLU A 161 -19.95 6.13 -0.41
CA GLU A 161 -19.15 5.22 -1.25
C GLU A 161 -18.90 5.79 -2.67
N GLY A 162 -19.50 6.93 -3.03
CA GLY A 162 -19.33 7.55 -4.34
C GLY A 162 -17.95 8.17 -4.52
N LEU A 163 -17.15 7.64 -5.45
CA LEU A 163 -15.90 8.26 -5.92
C LEU A 163 -16.12 8.90 -7.30
N ILE A 164 -15.58 10.12 -7.47
CA ILE A 164 -15.49 10.76 -8.78
C ILE A 164 -14.03 10.90 -9.21
N PRO A 165 -13.74 10.74 -10.51
CA PRO A 165 -12.40 11.01 -11.03
C PRO A 165 -12.15 12.53 -11.02
N SER A 166 -11.01 12.94 -10.46
CA SER A 166 -10.50 14.30 -10.47
C SER A 166 -9.09 14.30 -11.05
N GLU A 167 -8.76 15.28 -11.88
CA GLU A 167 -7.39 15.46 -12.37
C GLU A 167 -6.60 16.31 -11.38
N GLN A 168 -5.54 15.73 -10.82
CA GLN A 168 -4.57 16.39 -9.96
C GLN A 168 -3.18 16.10 -10.50
N ASP A 169 -2.44 17.15 -10.88
CA ASP A 169 -1.07 17.06 -11.40
C ASP A 169 -0.89 16.06 -12.56
N GLY A 170 -1.85 16.04 -13.49
CA GLY A 170 -1.84 15.14 -14.66
C GLY A 170 -2.18 13.68 -14.35
N ALA A 171 -2.50 13.33 -13.10
CA ALA A 171 -2.98 12.02 -12.69
C ALA A 171 -4.47 12.05 -12.36
N THR A 172 -5.19 10.98 -12.70
CA THR A 172 -6.57 10.79 -12.26
C THR A 172 -6.59 10.26 -10.83
N VAL A 173 -7.00 11.11 -9.88
CA VAL A 173 -7.21 10.78 -8.47
C VAL A 173 -8.70 10.59 -8.23
N TRP A 174 -9.07 9.52 -7.53
CA TRP A 174 -10.45 9.27 -7.13
C TRP A 174 -10.73 10.00 -5.81
N ILE A 175 -11.58 11.01 -5.85
CA ILE A 175 -12.01 11.77 -4.66
C ILE A 175 -13.46 11.44 -4.34
N SER A 176 -13.86 11.57 -3.07
CA SER A 176 -15.27 11.40 -2.68
C SER A 176 -16.15 12.42 -3.41
N ALA A 177 -17.31 11.98 -3.89
CA ALA A 177 -18.29 12.84 -4.57
C ALA A 177 -18.84 13.96 -3.65
N VAL A 178 -18.75 13.79 -2.34
CA VAL A 178 -19.09 14.85 -1.36
C VAL A 178 -17.96 15.88 -1.27
N ALA A 179 -16.70 15.42 -1.36
CA ALA A 179 -15.50 16.25 -1.28
C ALA A 179 -15.44 17.32 -2.38
N SER A 180 -16.09 17.06 -3.51
CA SER A 180 -16.08 17.93 -4.68
C SER A 180 -17.26 18.89 -4.76
N LYS A 181 -18.19 18.86 -3.81
CA LYS A 181 -19.41 19.68 -3.85
C LYS A 181 -19.25 20.92 -2.97
N PRO A 182 -19.69 22.10 -3.44
CA PRO A 182 -19.80 23.26 -2.56
C PRO A 182 -20.82 22.98 -1.45
N SER A 183 -20.62 23.58 -0.27
CA SER A 183 -21.65 23.66 0.76
C SER A 183 -22.95 24.26 0.18
N LYS A 184 -24.09 23.78 0.65
CA LYS A 184 -25.41 24.34 0.29
C LYS A 184 -25.71 25.64 1.01
N GLN A 185 -24.93 25.97 2.05
CA GLN A 185 -25.12 27.11 2.93
C GLN A 185 -24.12 28.24 2.67
N VAL A 186 -23.36 28.17 1.58
CA VAL A 186 -22.36 29.19 1.24
C VAL A 186 -23.01 30.57 1.18
N VAL A 187 -22.48 31.46 2.02
CA VAL A 187 -22.87 32.87 2.06
C VAL A 187 -21.93 33.66 1.14
N PRO A 188 -22.45 34.42 0.15
CA PRO A 188 -21.63 35.33 -0.64
C PRO A 188 -20.92 36.37 0.24
N ASP A 189 -19.69 36.75 -0.13
CA ASP A 189 -18.86 37.66 0.67
C ASP A 189 -19.57 38.97 1.03
N ARG A 190 -20.37 39.54 0.11
CA ARG A 190 -21.12 40.78 0.37
C ARG A 190 -22.15 40.69 1.51
N PHE A 191 -22.51 39.47 1.92
CA PHE A 191 -23.46 39.20 3.00
C PHE A 191 -22.80 38.65 4.26
N LEU A 192 -21.46 38.50 4.28
CA LEU A 192 -20.74 38.12 5.48
C LEU A 192 -20.75 39.28 6.49
N SER A 193 -20.79 38.93 7.78
CA SER A 193 -20.58 39.94 8.81
C SER A 193 -19.14 40.45 8.75
N PRO A 194 -18.87 41.73 9.11
CA PRO A 194 -17.51 42.25 9.16
C PRO A 194 -16.58 41.42 10.07
N VAL A 195 -17.13 40.85 11.15
CA VAL A 195 -16.37 40.00 12.08
C VAL A 195 -15.97 38.68 11.42
N ASP A 196 -16.91 38.01 10.76
CA ASP A 196 -16.64 36.75 10.07
C ASP A 196 -15.62 36.94 8.95
N PHE A 197 -15.77 38.02 8.17
CA PHE A 197 -14.82 38.38 7.13
C PHE A 197 -13.41 38.60 7.71
N ALA A 198 -13.29 39.44 8.75
CA ALA A 198 -12.00 39.74 9.37
C ALA A 198 -11.31 38.50 9.97
N GLN A 199 -12.09 37.55 10.52
CA GLN A 199 -11.57 36.27 11.01
C GLN A 199 -11.11 35.35 9.88
N ALA A 200 -11.81 35.36 8.74
CA ALA A 200 -11.48 34.52 7.59
C ALA A 200 -10.22 35.00 6.83
N VAL A 201 -9.97 36.31 6.74
CA VAL A 201 -8.79 36.89 6.04
C VAL A 201 -7.45 36.22 6.39
N PRO A 202 -7.01 36.14 7.66
CA PRO A 202 -5.71 35.54 7.97
C PRO A 202 -5.63 34.06 7.56
N ARG A 203 -6.75 33.32 7.63
CA ARG A 203 -6.83 31.91 7.24
C ARG A 203 -6.73 31.74 5.71
N VAL A 204 -7.42 32.59 4.94
CA VAL A 204 -7.30 32.62 3.48
C VAL A 204 -5.86 32.95 3.09
N VAL A 205 -5.24 33.96 3.69
CA VAL A 205 -3.85 34.34 3.38
C VAL A 205 -2.87 33.21 3.69
N ALA A 206 -3.06 32.48 4.79
CA ALA A 206 -2.25 31.30 5.12
C ALA A 206 -2.42 30.20 4.06
N ALA A 207 -3.67 29.85 3.73
CA ALA A 207 -3.98 28.84 2.73
C ALA A 207 -3.39 29.18 1.35
N LEU A 208 -3.46 30.44 0.91
CA LEU A 208 -2.83 30.86 -0.35
C LEU A 208 -1.31 30.62 -0.35
N LYS A 209 -0.63 30.84 0.79
CA LYS A 209 0.83 30.59 0.90
C LYS A 209 1.17 29.11 0.90
N GLU A 210 0.38 28.31 1.60
CA GLU A 210 0.58 26.86 1.70
C GLU A 210 0.35 26.16 0.35
N HIS A 211 -0.48 26.75 -0.51
CA HIS A 211 -0.77 26.26 -1.86
C HIS A 211 0.06 26.97 -2.95
N ASP A 212 1.27 27.42 -2.61
CA ASP A 212 2.29 27.91 -3.55
C ASP A 212 1.84 29.07 -4.47
N TRP A 213 0.88 29.90 -4.03
CA TRP A 213 0.52 31.10 -4.80
C TRP A 213 1.71 32.05 -4.91
N PRO A 214 1.87 32.75 -6.06
CA PRO A 214 2.94 33.73 -6.22
C PRO A 214 2.93 34.76 -5.08
N ASN A 215 4.04 34.88 -4.35
CA ASN A 215 4.17 35.76 -3.18
C ASN A 215 3.69 37.20 -3.44
N GLN A 216 3.93 37.72 -4.64
CA GLN A 216 3.46 39.04 -5.06
C GLN A 216 1.91 39.15 -5.09
N TRP A 217 1.21 38.08 -5.48
CA TRP A 217 -0.26 38.04 -5.50
C TRP A 217 -0.80 37.91 -4.08
N VAL A 218 -0.23 37.02 -3.28
CA VAL A 218 -0.62 36.86 -1.86
C VAL A 218 -0.47 38.18 -1.11
N LEU A 219 0.65 38.89 -1.30
CA LEU A 219 0.89 40.18 -0.64
C LEU A 219 -0.08 41.27 -1.10
N MET A 220 -0.39 41.32 -2.40
CA MET A 220 -1.33 42.28 -2.98
C MET A 220 -2.76 42.04 -2.49
N LEU A 221 -3.22 40.78 -2.45
CA LEU A 221 -4.51 40.40 -1.87
C LEU A 221 -4.57 40.68 -0.36
N ALA A 222 -3.53 40.34 0.39
CA ALA A 222 -3.46 40.64 1.82
C ALA A 222 -3.56 42.15 2.09
N ARG A 223 -2.85 42.97 1.31
CA ARG A 223 -2.92 44.44 1.40
C ARG A 223 -4.31 44.97 1.03
N PHE A 224 -4.95 44.39 0.02
CA PHE A 224 -6.32 44.72 -0.33
C PHE A 224 -7.28 44.49 0.83
N TRP A 225 -7.26 43.30 1.45
CA TRP A 225 -8.16 43.02 2.57
C TRP A 225 -7.85 43.87 3.80
N VAL A 226 -6.58 44.19 4.07
CA VAL A 226 -6.22 45.18 5.11
C VAL A 226 -6.75 46.57 4.76
N ALA A 227 -6.67 47.00 3.50
CA ALA A 227 -7.22 48.29 3.07
C ALA A 227 -8.75 48.34 3.24
N ILE A 228 -9.47 47.24 2.98
CA ILE A 228 -10.90 47.11 3.25
C ILE A 228 -11.18 47.25 4.76
N MET A 229 -10.49 46.46 5.60
CA MET A 229 -10.70 46.48 7.06
C MET A 229 -10.27 47.78 7.76
N THR A 230 -9.48 48.62 7.10
CA THR A 230 -9.03 49.92 7.61
C THR A 230 -9.74 51.11 6.96
N HIS A 231 -10.63 50.86 5.99
CA HIS A 231 -11.40 51.89 5.33
C HIS A 231 -12.40 52.56 6.30
N GLN A 232 -12.69 53.85 6.10
CA GLN A 232 -13.64 54.59 6.95
C GLN A 232 -15.04 53.96 7.02
N TYR A 233 -15.48 53.29 5.95
CA TYR A 233 -16.78 52.60 5.92
C TYR A 233 -16.81 51.33 6.77
N TRP A 234 -15.66 50.72 7.05
CA TRP A 234 -15.59 49.50 7.86
C TRP A 234 -16.10 49.75 9.29
N ASN A 235 -15.64 50.84 9.91
CA ASN A 235 -16.04 51.23 11.27
C ASN A 235 -17.17 52.26 11.29
N SER A 236 -17.87 52.46 10.17
CA SER A 236 -19.00 53.38 10.10
C SER A 236 -20.21 52.81 10.85
N ASN A 237 -20.99 53.69 11.50
CA ASN A 237 -22.30 53.31 12.05
C ASN A 237 -23.38 53.23 10.95
N ASP A 238 -23.05 53.64 9.73
CA ASP A 238 -23.93 53.54 8.56
C ASP A 238 -23.83 52.15 7.92
N GLN A 239 -24.91 51.38 8.02
CA GLN A 239 -25.00 50.04 7.44
C GLN A 239 -24.90 50.05 5.91
N ILE A 240 -25.36 51.12 5.24
CA ILE A 240 -25.25 51.28 3.78
C ILE A 240 -23.79 51.40 3.38
N ALA A 241 -23.00 52.16 4.15
CA ALA A 241 -21.56 52.32 3.93
C ALA A 241 -20.82 50.98 4.09
N GLN A 242 -21.12 50.22 5.14
CA GLN A 242 -20.54 48.89 5.34
C GLN A 242 -20.94 47.93 4.21
N GLN A 243 -22.22 47.90 3.83
CA GLN A 243 -22.71 47.05 2.76
C GLN A 243 -22.05 47.39 1.40
N ALA A 244 -21.94 48.68 1.06
CA ALA A 244 -21.26 49.11 -0.15
C ALA A 244 -19.78 48.67 -0.19
N LEU A 245 -19.10 48.69 0.96
CA LEU A 245 -17.72 48.23 1.09
C LEU A 245 -17.59 46.72 0.87
N MET A 246 -18.51 45.92 1.40
CA MET A 246 -18.52 44.46 1.22
C MET A 246 -18.86 44.07 -0.23
N ILE A 247 -19.81 44.77 -0.87
CA ILE A 247 -20.10 44.60 -2.30
C ILE A 247 -18.86 44.93 -3.14
N TYR A 248 -18.20 46.06 -2.84
CA TYR A 248 -16.98 46.46 -3.52
C TYR A 248 -15.90 45.37 -3.41
N GLN A 249 -15.70 44.81 -2.22
CA GLN A 249 -14.72 43.74 -2.01
C GLN A 249 -15.00 42.51 -2.90
N GLU A 250 -16.23 41.99 -2.86
CA GLU A 250 -16.61 40.80 -3.64
C GLU A 250 -16.45 41.06 -5.15
N GLU A 251 -16.95 42.19 -5.64
CA GLU A 251 -16.93 42.51 -7.07
C GLU A 251 -15.51 42.69 -7.60
N GLN A 252 -14.66 43.44 -6.88
CA GLN A 252 -13.29 43.67 -7.30
C GLN A 252 -12.47 42.38 -7.30
N GLN A 253 -12.61 41.56 -6.26
CA GLN A 253 -11.91 40.28 -6.20
C GLN A 253 -12.36 39.36 -7.34
N ARG A 254 -13.67 39.21 -7.56
CA ARG A 254 -14.21 38.36 -8.63
C ARG A 254 -13.78 38.85 -10.01
N ALA A 255 -13.82 40.17 -10.25
CA ALA A 255 -13.37 40.77 -11.50
C ALA A 255 -11.87 40.55 -11.73
N TRP A 256 -11.05 40.64 -10.68
CA TRP A 256 -9.61 40.37 -10.74
C TRP A 256 -9.31 38.91 -11.11
N HIS A 257 -9.93 37.93 -10.46
CA HIS A 257 -9.74 36.51 -10.82
C HIS A 257 -10.12 36.25 -12.28
N ASN A 258 -11.24 36.83 -12.74
CA ASN A 258 -11.66 36.71 -14.14
C ASN A 258 -10.65 37.34 -15.11
N ALA A 259 -10.09 38.51 -14.77
CA ALA A 259 -9.10 39.19 -15.60
C ALA A 259 -7.78 38.41 -15.71
N VAL A 260 -7.34 37.76 -14.63
CA VAL A 260 -6.16 36.87 -14.63
C VAL A 260 -6.37 35.70 -15.57
N VAL A 261 -7.51 35.01 -15.49
CA VAL A 261 -7.84 33.85 -16.34
C VAL A 261 -7.91 34.23 -17.82
N LEU A 262 -8.46 35.40 -18.14
CA LEU A 262 -8.59 35.87 -19.52
C LEU A 262 -7.29 36.44 -20.12
N GLY A 263 -6.22 36.59 -19.32
CA GLY A 263 -4.95 37.15 -19.77
C GLY A 263 -5.00 38.64 -20.14
N ASN A 264 -6.07 39.35 -19.76
CA ASN A 264 -6.31 40.75 -20.13
C ASN A 264 -5.50 41.77 -19.30
N GLY A 265 -4.60 41.29 -18.43
CA GLY A 265 -3.90 42.10 -17.44
C GLY A 265 -4.81 42.40 -16.25
N ALA A 266 -4.41 41.93 -15.07
CA ALA A 266 -5.09 42.26 -13.82
C ALA A 266 -4.47 43.52 -13.19
N TRP A 267 -5.22 44.22 -12.34
CA TRP A 267 -4.75 45.43 -11.63
C TRP A 267 -4.38 45.12 -10.18
N ASP A 268 -3.73 46.09 -9.52
CA ASP A 268 -3.42 46.00 -8.10
C ASP A 268 -4.68 46.30 -7.26
N LEU A 269 -5.22 45.26 -6.61
CA LEU A 269 -6.41 45.39 -5.77
C LEU A 269 -6.16 46.20 -4.50
N SER A 270 -4.90 46.34 -4.05
CA SER A 270 -4.59 47.07 -2.81
C SER A 270 -4.92 48.56 -2.89
N ILE A 271 -5.16 49.08 -4.09
CA ILE A 271 -5.55 50.46 -4.34
C ILE A 271 -7.09 50.54 -4.44
N ILE A 272 -7.74 51.01 -3.37
CA ILE A 272 -9.19 51.18 -3.34
C ILE A 272 -9.61 52.33 -4.27
N SER A 273 -10.50 52.03 -5.21
CA SER A 273 -11.12 53.02 -6.09
C SER A 273 -12.31 53.68 -5.40
N ASN A 274 -12.07 54.84 -4.79
CA ASN A 274 -13.12 55.66 -4.17
C ASN A 274 -14.24 56.04 -5.14
N THR A 275 -13.95 56.14 -6.44
CA THR A 275 -14.96 56.41 -7.48
C THR A 275 -15.90 55.22 -7.69
N VAL A 276 -15.39 53.99 -7.66
CA VAL A 276 -16.24 52.79 -7.78
C VAL A 276 -17.02 52.60 -6.48
N LEU A 277 -16.34 52.72 -5.33
CA LEU A 277 -16.97 52.56 -4.02
C LEU A 277 -18.07 53.60 -3.77
N GLY A 278 -17.86 54.86 -4.16
CA GLY A 278 -18.88 55.91 -4.07
C GLY A 278 -20.13 55.61 -4.91
N ARG A 279 -19.94 55.09 -6.14
CA ARG A 279 -21.08 54.66 -6.98
C ARG A 279 -21.85 53.50 -6.37
N LEU A 280 -21.16 52.55 -5.74
CA LEU A 280 -21.81 51.44 -5.03
C LEU A 280 -22.58 51.96 -3.81
N PHE A 281 -22.02 52.91 -3.07
CA PHE A 281 -22.72 53.56 -1.95
C PHE A 281 -24.02 54.23 -2.41
N ASP A 282 -23.96 55.06 -3.46
CA ASP A 282 -25.14 55.72 -4.02
C ASP A 282 -26.18 54.71 -4.52
N HIS A 283 -25.72 53.59 -5.11
CA HIS A 283 -26.59 52.53 -5.59
C HIS A 283 -27.35 51.83 -4.45
N VAL A 284 -26.64 51.40 -3.40
CA VAL A 284 -27.26 50.76 -2.23
C VAL A 284 -28.21 51.73 -1.51
N LEU A 285 -27.83 53.01 -1.43
CA LEU A 285 -28.67 54.06 -0.87
C LEU A 285 -29.99 54.25 -1.64
N CYS A 286 -29.98 54.10 -2.97
CA CYS A 286 -31.18 54.21 -3.79
C CYS A 286 -32.10 52.98 -3.72
N GLU A 287 -31.57 51.82 -3.31
CA GLU A 287 -32.31 50.56 -3.20
C GLU A 287 -32.90 50.31 -1.80
N SER A 288 -32.47 51.10 -0.79
CA SER A 288 -32.91 51.00 0.61
C SER A 288 -34.18 51.82 0.87
#